data_AF-A0A0R0GJI7-F1
#
_entry.id   AF-A0A0R0GJI7-F1
#
_cell.length_a   1.000
_cell.length_b   1.000
_cell.length_c   1.000
_cell.angle_alpha   90.00
_cell.angle_beta   90.00
_cell.angle_gamma   90.00
#
_symmetry.space_group_name_H-M   'P 1'
#
loop_
_entity.id
_entity.type
_entity.pdbx_description
1 polymer ?
#
loop_
_entity_poly.entity_id
_entity_poly.type
_entity_poly.pdbx_seq_one_letter_code
_entity_poly.pdbx_strand_id
1 'polypeptide(L)'
;MVTKIIKVKPFSCLALKATKAKNPNTTGYKFEYAFEISKADQIFYYLLKDQQIQLMDGHKIPSSEKIKDKKYCRWHNSYNHNSSKCWVFWQAI
;
A
#
# COMPACT_ATOMS: atom_id res chain seq x y z
N MET A 1 -2.90 12.22 -9.16
CA MET A 1 -2.87 10.84 -8.62
C MET A 1 -3.54 9.93 -9.63
N VAL A 2 -3.09 8.68 -9.78
CA VAL A 2 -3.67 7.73 -10.75
C VAL A 2 -4.50 6.64 -10.10
N THR A 3 -4.66 6.71 -8.77
CA THR A 3 -5.38 5.74 -7.95
C THR A 3 -6.42 6.42 -7.09
N LYS A 4 -7.52 5.72 -6.82
CA LYS A 4 -8.53 6.12 -5.85
C LYS A 4 -8.74 5.01 -4.82
N ILE A 5 -9.06 5.40 -3.59
CA ILE A 5 -9.42 4.47 -2.51
C ILE A 5 -10.89 4.11 -2.66
N ILE A 6 -11.21 2.82 -2.64
CA ILE A 6 -12.58 2.32 -2.70
C ILE A 6 -13.11 2.04 -1.28
N LYS A 7 -12.29 1.41 -0.43
CA LYS A 7 -12.69 0.97 0.91
C LYS A 7 -11.87 1.71 1.96
N VAL A 8 -12.58 2.49 2.78
CA VAL A 8 -12.00 3.26 3.90
C VAL A 8 -12.07 2.53 5.25
N LYS A 9 -12.62 1.32 5.27
CA LYS A 9 -12.64 0.49 6.48
C LYS A 9 -11.22 -0.05 6.74
N PRO A 10 -10.83 -0.26 8.01
CA PRO A 10 -9.54 -0.85 8.34
C PRO A 10 -9.34 -2.14 7.53
N PHE A 11 -8.34 -2.12 6.66
CA PHE A 11 -8.04 -3.26 5.80
C PHE A 11 -7.29 -4.31 6.61
N SER A 12 -7.95 -5.44 6.87
CA SER A 12 -7.29 -6.63 7.40
C SER A 12 -6.82 -7.51 6.25
N CYS A 13 -5.51 -7.50 5.99
CA CYS A 13 -4.93 -8.41 5.01
C CYS A 13 -4.99 -9.85 5.53
N LEU A 14 -5.66 -10.74 4.81
CA LEU A 14 -5.75 -12.16 5.17
C LEU A 14 -4.37 -12.85 5.26
N ALA A 15 -3.38 -12.34 4.53
CA ALA A 15 -2.01 -12.85 4.57
C ALA A 15 -1.26 -12.45 5.86
N LEU A 16 -1.65 -11.34 6.50
CA LEU A 16 -1.13 -10.94 7.79
C LEU A 16 -1.83 -11.75 8.87
N LYS A 17 -1.28 -12.94 9.14
CA LYS A 17 -1.65 -13.68 10.35
C LYS A 17 -1.39 -12.78 11.55
N ALA A 18 -2.40 -12.57 12.39
CA ALA A 18 -2.22 -11.85 13.63
C ALA A 18 -1.11 -12.54 14.44
N THR A 19 0.08 -11.95 14.46
CA THR A 19 1.08 -12.26 15.48
C THR A 19 0.43 -11.93 16.80
N LYS A 20 0.35 -12.90 17.72
CA LYS A 20 -0.18 -12.70 19.07
C LYS A 20 0.75 -11.79 19.87
N ALA A 21 0.85 -10.52 19.50
CA ALA A 21 1.33 -9.48 20.38
C ALA A 21 0.14 -9.08 21.25
N LYS A 22 -0.04 -9.79 22.36
CA LYS A 22 -1.01 -9.42 23.38
C LYS A 22 -0.54 -8.09 23.96
N ASN A 23 -1.14 -6.97 23.56
CA ASN A 23 -1.05 -5.73 24.33
C ASN A 23 -1.97 -5.90 25.55
N PRO A 24 -1.45 -6.05 26.77
CA PRO A 24 -2.30 -6.32 27.94
C PRO A 24 -3.19 -5.14 28.35
N ASN A 25 -3.08 -3.95 27.74
CA ASN A 25 -3.72 -2.73 28.24
C ASN A 25 -4.84 -2.13 27.38
N THR A 26 -5.34 -2.81 26.34
CA THR A 26 -6.44 -2.26 25.53
C THR A 26 -7.59 -3.25 25.34
N THR A 27 -8.76 -2.92 25.90
CA THR A 27 -10.03 -3.64 25.70
C THR A 27 -10.64 -3.43 24.31
N GLY A 28 -10.06 -2.54 23.49
CA GLY A 28 -10.41 -2.33 22.09
C GLY A 28 -9.24 -2.71 21.16
N TYR A 29 -9.53 -3.45 20.10
CA TYR A 29 -8.54 -3.83 19.09
C TYR A 29 -8.10 -2.62 18.27
N LYS A 30 -7.03 -1.94 18.69
CA LYS A 30 -6.30 -0.99 17.83
C LYS A 30 -5.09 -1.71 17.25
N PHE A 31 -5.24 -2.28 16.06
CA PHE A 31 -4.12 -2.91 15.36
C PHE A 31 -3.27 -1.82 14.70
N GLU A 32 -2.12 -1.51 15.30
CA GLU A 32 -1.10 -0.68 14.66
C GLU A 32 -0.17 -1.63 13.88
N TYR A 33 -0.40 -1.75 12.58
CA TYR A 33 0.43 -2.58 11.71
C TYR A 33 1.70 -1.80 11.34
N ALA A 34 2.86 -2.27 11.78
CA ALA A 34 4.13 -1.76 11.32
C ALA A 34 4.44 -2.36 9.95
N PHE A 35 4.35 -1.55 8.90
CA PHE A 35 4.77 -1.94 7.56
C PHE A 35 6.22 -1.53 7.34
N GLU A 36 7.03 -2.45 6.83
CA GLU A 36 8.35 -2.08 6.31
C GLU A 36 8.15 -1.15 5.10
N ILE A 37 8.64 0.08 5.21
CA ILE A 37 8.52 1.10 4.15
C ILE A 37 9.12 0.62 2.82
N SER A 38 10.13 -0.27 2.88
CA SER A 38 10.73 -0.94 1.72
C SER A 38 9.76 -1.81 0.93
N LYS A 39 8.67 -2.28 1.55
CA LYS A 39 7.64 -3.16 0.96
C LYS A 39 6.46 -2.39 0.36
N ALA A 40 6.58 -1.08 0.16
CA ALA A 40 5.52 -0.22 -0.40
C ALA A 40 4.90 -0.76 -1.70
N ASP A 41 5.73 -1.28 -2.61
CA ASP A 41 5.24 -1.83 -3.88
C ASP A 41 4.39 -3.09 -3.69
N GLN A 42 4.75 -3.93 -2.72
CA GLN A 42 3.97 -5.12 -2.36
C GLN A 42 2.65 -4.72 -1.71
N ILE A 43 2.68 -3.73 -0.81
CA ILE A 43 1.47 -3.19 -0.15
C ILE A 43 0.52 -2.62 -1.19
N PHE A 44 1.03 -1.81 -2.12
CA PHE A 44 0.23 -1.28 -3.23
C PHE A 44 -0.40 -2.43 -4.04
N TYR A 45 0.36 -3.48 -4.35
CA TYR A 45 -0.17 -4.64 -5.08
C TYR A 45 -1.26 -5.38 -4.29
N TYR A 46 -1.08 -5.60 -2.98
CA TYR A 46 -2.10 -6.23 -2.14
C TYR A 46 -3.37 -5.39 -2.04
N LEU A 47 -3.24 -4.07 -1.85
CA LEU A 47 -4.38 -3.16 -1.84
C LEU A 47 -5.14 -3.18 -3.17
N LEU A 48 -4.43 -3.26 -4.30
CA LEU A 48 -5.05 -3.35 -5.61
C LEU A 48 -5.74 -4.71 -5.81
N LYS A 49 -5.07 -5.80 -5.44
CA LYS A 49 -5.60 -7.17 -5.53
C LYS A 49 -6.86 -7.34 -4.69
N ASP A 50 -6.87 -6.78 -3.48
CA ASP A 50 -7.99 -6.89 -2.54
C ASP A 50 -9.02 -5.77 -2.75
N GLN A 51 -8.94 -5.05 -3.88
CA GLN A 51 -9.87 -4.00 -4.30
C GLN A 51 -10.07 -2.89 -3.26
N GLN A 52 -9.03 -2.61 -2.47
CA GLN A 52 -9.01 -1.47 -1.56
C GLN A 52 -8.73 -0.18 -2.32
N ILE A 53 -7.94 -0.28 -3.39
CA ILE A 53 -7.65 0.80 -4.33
C ILE A 53 -7.99 0.39 -5.75
N GLN A 54 -8.28 1.36 -6.61
CA GLN A 54 -8.52 1.17 -8.04
C GLN A 54 -7.63 2.11 -8.84
N LEU A 55 -7.06 1.60 -9.93
CA LEU A 55 -6.40 2.43 -10.92
C LEU A 55 -7.45 3.18 -11.75
N MET A 56 -7.21 4.47 -11.99
CA MET A 56 -8.05 5.26 -12.90
C MET A 56 -7.94 4.73 -14.33
N ASP A 57 -9.01 4.89 -15.12
CA ASP A 57 -9.12 4.28 -16.44
C ASP A 57 -7.95 4.64 -17.35
N GLY A 58 -7.45 3.64 -18.08
CA GLY A 58 -6.30 3.77 -18.99
C GLY A 58 -4.93 3.68 -18.32
N HIS A 59 -4.84 3.71 -16.98
CA HIS A 59 -3.55 3.59 -16.30
C HIS A 59 -3.06 2.13 -16.24
N LYS A 60 -1.92 1.87 -16.91
CA LYS A 60 -1.21 0.59 -16.87
C LYS A 60 0.08 0.74 -16.08
N ILE A 61 0.22 -0.04 -15.02
CA ILE A 61 1.47 -0.11 -14.26
C ILE A 61 2.53 -0.78 -15.15
N PRO A 62 3.70 -0.14 -15.37
CA PRO A 62 4.78 -0.76 -16.12
C PRO A 62 5.25 -2.07 -15.47
N SER A 63 5.81 -2.99 -16.26
CA SER A 63 6.39 -4.22 -15.72
C SER A 63 7.55 -3.92 -14.77
N SER A 64 7.82 -4.84 -13.84
CA SER A 64 8.94 -4.73 -12.89
C SER A 64 10.26 -4.50 -13.59
N GLU A 65 10.49 -5.13 -14.74
CA GLU A 65 11.69 -4.96 -15.57
C GLU A 65 11.89 -3.51 -16.02
N LYS A 66 10.82 -2.80 -16.41
CA LYS A 66 10.91 -1.39 -16.83
C LYS A 66 11.17 -0.43 -15.67
N ILE A 67 10.91 -0.88 -14.44
CA ILE A 67 10.96 -0.07 -13.22
C ILE A 67 12.21 -0.39 -12.38
N LYS A 68 12.81 -1.57 -12.53
CA LYS A 68 13.84 -2.13 -11.63
C LYS A 68 14.96 -1.16 -11.28
N ASP A 69 15.38 -0.33 -12.23
CA ASP A 69 16.50 0.61 -12.06
C ASP A 69 16.06 2.09 -12.04
N LYS A 70 14.76 2.36 -11.85
CA LYS A 70 14.19 3.71 -11.91
C LYS A 70 13.40 4.06 -10.65
N LYS A 71 13.40 5.36 -10.32
CA LYS A 71 12.66 5.89 -9.18
C LYS A 71 11.17 5.99 -9.46
N TYR A 72 10.42 4.88 -9.47
CA TYR A 72 9.01 4.89 -9.87
C TYR A 72 8.03 4.86 -8.69
N CYS A 73 7.03 5.74 -8.72
CA CYS A 73 5.94 5.79 -7.77
C CYS A 73 4.66 5.24 -8.41
N ARG A 74 4.19 4.09 -7.91
CA ARG A 74 2.95 3.45 -8.40
C ARG A 74 1.70 4.29 -8.12
N TRP A 75 1.70 5.08 -7.05
CA TRP A 75 0.59 5.94 -6.66
C TRP A 75 0.40 7.15 -7.59
N HIS A 76 1.52 7.73 -8.02
CA HIS A 76 1.52 8.91 -8.88
C HIS A 76 1.73 8.61 -10.37
N ASN A 77 2.13 7.39 -10.72
CA ASN A 77 2.63 7.03 -12.06
C ASN A 77 3.73 7.99 -12.54
N SER A 78 4.75 8.18 -11.70
CA SER A 78 5.81 9.15 -11.95
C SER A 78 7.17 8.56 -11.62
N TYR A 79 8.21 9.00 -12.34
CA TYR A 79 9.60 8.63 -12.12
C TYR A 79 10.36 9.58 -11.17
N ASN A 80 9.65 10.45 -10.46
CA ASN A 80 10.27 11.44 -9.57
C ASN A 80 10.72 10.85 -8.21
N HIS A 81 10.05 9.79 -7.73
CA HIS A 81 10.36 9.13 -6.46
C HIS A 81 9.87 7.68 -6.47
N ASN A 82 10.41 6.84 -5.57
CA ASN A 82 9.91 5.48 -5.34
C ASN A 82 8.60 5.48 -4.55
N SER A 83 7.76 4.47 -4.77
CA SER A 83 6.55 4.23 -3.95
C SER A 83 6.85 4.24 -2.44
N SER A 84 8.01 3.72 -2.02
CA SER A 84 8.45 3.73 -0.62
C SER A 84 8.61 5.11 -0.02
N LYS A 85 8.95 6.13 -0.81
CA LYS A 85 9.12 7.53 -0.37
C LYS A 85 7.90 8.40 -0.68
N CYS A 86 6.79 7.81 -1.13
CA CYS A 86 5.58 8.54 -1.44
C CYS A 86 4.79 8.83 -0.16
N TRP A 87 5.02 10.01 0.45
CA TRP A 87 4.27 10.42 1.64
C TRP A 87 2.75 10.42 1.41
N VAL A 88 2.31 10.90 0.25
CA VAL A 88 0.87 10.94 -0.11
C VAL A 88 0.25 9.54 -0.13
N PHE A 89 1.00 8.51 -0.56
CA PHE A 89 0.53 7.13 -0.52
C PHE A 89 0.34 6.66 0.92
N TRP A 90 1.33 6.87 1.78
CA TRP A 90 1.30 6.44 3.18
C TRP A 90 0.28 7.21 4.02
N GLN A 91 0.05 8.48 3.73
CA GLN A 91 -0.98 9.28 4.40
C GLN A 91 -2.40 8.85 4.00
N ALA A 92 -2.55 8.24 2.83
CA ALA A 92 -3.85 7.85 2.30
C ALA A 92 -4.31 6.46 2.75
N ILE A 93 -3.39 5.59 3.22
CA ILE A 93 -3.69 4.19 3.57
C ILE A 93 -3.70 3.92 5.08
#